data_AF-A0A964YKZ0-F1
#
_entry.id   AF-A0A964YKZ0-F1
#
_cell.length_a   1.000
_cell.length_b   1.000
_cell.length_c   1.000
_cell.angle_alpha   90.00
_cell.angle_beta   90.00
_cell.angle_gamma   90.00
#
_symmetry.space_group_name_H-M   'P 1'
#
loop_
_entity.id
_entity.type
_entity.pdbx_description
1 polymer ?
#
loop_
_entity_poly.entity_id
_entity_poly.type
_entity_poly.pdbx_seq_one_letter_code
_entity_poly.pdbx_strand_id
1 'polypeptide(L)' 'AAFSWIANFFSTILVSLVTKPKPDEELKGLVYSLTEKVYAKESRWYMKAGPLGLILLLITILLNIIFF' A
#
# COMPACT_ATOMS: atom_id res chain seq x y z
N ALA A 1 -8.90 -5.09 -21.41
CA ALA A 1 -8.61 -4.26 -20.22
C ALA A 1 -7.23 -4.57 -19.61
N ALA A 2 -6.91 -5.83 -19.31
CA ALA A 2 -5.65 -6.20 -18.64
C ALA A 2 -4.38 -5.81 -19.43
N PHE A 3 -4.36 -6.00 -20.75
CA PHE A 3 -3.17 -5.71 -21.58
C PHE A 3 -2.76 -4.23 -21.55
N SER A 4 -3.72 -3.30 -21.60
CA SER A 4 -3.46 -1.86 -21.52
C SER A 4 -2.90 -1.43 -20.16
N TRP A 5 -3.41 -2.03 -19.07
CA TRP A 5 -2.90 -1.78 -17.73
C TRP A 5 -1.46 -2.28 -17.56
N ILE A 6 -1.18 -3.50 -18.05
CA ILE A 6 0.16 -4.09 -18.03
C ILE A 6 1.13 -3.22 -18.82
N ALA A 7 0.83 -2.87 -20.08
CA ALA A 7 1.72 -2.06 -20.90
C ALA A 7 2.03 -0.70 -20.27
N ASN A 8 1.03 -0.01 -19.72
CA ASN A 8 1.22 1.28 -19.04
C ASN A 8 2.08 1.15 -17.76
N PHE A 9 1.83 0.12 -16.95
CA PHE A 9 2.58 -0.14 -15.72
C PHE A 9 4.05 -0.39 -16.01
N PHE A 10 4.35 -1.27 -16.97
CA PHE A 10 5.73 -1.57 -17.37
C PHE A 10 6.43 -0.37 -18.01
N SER A 11 5.75 0.39 -18.86
CA SER A 11 6.30 1.62 -19.45
C SER A 11 6.69 2.63 -18.37
N THR A 12 5.85 2.79 -17.34
CA THR A 12 6.11 3.71 -16.23
C THR A 12 7.34 3.30 -15.43
N ILE A 13 7.49 2.00 -15.15
CA ILE A 13 8.66 1.46 -14.45
C ILE A 13 9.93 1.72 -15.26
N LEU A 14 9.91 1.40 -16.57
CA LEU A 14 11.07 1.54 -17.43
C LEU A 14 11.53 3.01 -17.51
N VAL A 15 10.59 3.93 -17.72
CA VAL A 15 10.88 5.37 -17.73
C VAL A 15 11.41 5.81 -16.38
N SER A 16 10.79 5.40 -15.27
CA SER A 16 11.24 5.75 -13.92
C SER A 16 12.68 5.31 -13.63
N LEU A 17 13.11 4.15 -14.12
CA LEU A 17 14.48 3.65 -13.93
C LEU A 17 15.52 4.36 -14.81
N VAL A 18 15.11 4.78 -16.01
CA VAL A 18 15.99 5.53 -16.92
C VAL A 18 16.12 6.99 -16.48
N THR A 19 15.09 7.55 -15.84
CA THR A 19 15.09 8.94 -15.36
C THR A 19 15.85 9.11 -14.05
N LYS A 20 16.54 10.25 -13.90
CA LYS A 20 17.27 10.59 -12.68
C LYS A 20 16.30 11.04 -11.58
N PRO A 21 16.32 10.43 -10.38
CA PRO A 21 15.50 10.88 -9.26
C PRO A 21 15.95 12.26 -8.76
N LYS A 22 15.00 13.06 -8.27
CA LYS A 22 15.27 14.35 -7.61
C LYS A 22 16.02 14.14 -6.29
N PRO A 23 16.87 15.09 -5.85
CA PRO A 23 17.62 14.97 -4.61
C PRO A 23 16.71 14.92 -3.37
N ASP A 24 17.02 13.99 -2.46
CA ASP A 24 16.22 13.66 -1.27
C ASP A 24 16.04 14.85 -0.31
N GLU A 25 16.97 15.81 -0.32
CA GLU A 25 16.90 17.01 0.52
C GLU A 25 15.74 17.93 0.15
N GLU A 26 15.36 17.99 -1.13
CA GLU A 26 14.17 18.74 -1.59
C GLU A 26 12.86 17.99 -1.29
N LEU A 27 12.93 16.71 -0.93
CA LEU A 27 11.77 15.85 -0.70
C LEU A 27 11.41 15.72 0.79
N LYS A 28 12.23 16.28 1.70
CA LYS A 28 11.94 16.38 3.14
C LYS A 28 10.73 17.30 3.35
N GLY A 29 9.70 16.81 4.04
CA GLY A 29 8.45 17.54 4.27
C GLY A 29 7.40 17.43 3.16
N LEU A 30 7.79 17.07 1.93
CA LEU A 30 6.88 16.77 0.83
C LEU A 30 6.51 15.28 0.75
N VAL A 31 7.43 14.39 1.12
CA VAL A 31 7.24 12.95 1.04
C VAL A 31 7.13 12.36 2.44
N TYR A 32 6.04 11.63 2.69
CA TYR A 32 5.75 10.96 3.97
C TYR A 32 6.89 10.05 4.47
N SER A 33 7.77 9.57 3.58
CA SER A 33 8.94 8.76 3.92
C SER A 33 10.06 9.55 4.60
N LEU A 34 10.15 10.86 4.38
CA LEU A 34 11.23 11.73 4.89
C LEU A 34 10.74 12.69 5.99
N THR A 35 9.45 12.67 6.29
CA THR A 35 8.83 13.44 7.38
C THR A 35 8.79 12.60 8.65
N GLU A 36 9.14 13.21 9.80
CA GLU A 36 9.15 12.56 11.10
C GLU A 36 7.74 12.05 11.45
N LYS A 37 7.59 10.72 11.55
CA LYS A 37 6.29 10.09 11.81
C LYS A 37 5.95 10.21 13.28
N VAL A 38 4.95 11.03 13.59
CA VAL A 38 4.32 11.05 14.92
C VAL A 38 3.46 9.80 15.06
N TYR A 39 3.95 8.81 15.79
CA TYR A 39 3.17 7.62 16.12
C TYR A 39 2.15 7.98 17.20
N ALA A 40 0.92 8.31 16.78
CA ALA A 40 -0.22 8.29 17.68
C ALA A 40 -0.36 6.85 18.21
N LYS A 41 -0.14 6.66 19.50
CA LYS A 41 -0.22 5.36 20.17
C LYS A 41 -1.69 4.97 20.28
N GLU A 42 -2.26 4.46 19.20
CA GLU A 42 -3.63 3.96 19.20
C GLU A 42 -3.69 2.67 20.04
N SER A 43 -4.11 2.88 21.28
CA SER A 43 -4.12 1.93 22.40
C SER A 43 -5.12 0.76 22.22
N ARG A 44 -6.07 0.87 21.28
CA ARG A 44 -7.20 -0.07 21.16
C ARG A 44 -7.05 -1.00 19.96
N TRP A 45 -7.24 -2.30 20.20
CA TRP A 45 -7.08 -3.38 19.21
C TRP A 45 -7.99 -3.25 17.99
N TYR A 46 -9.18 -2.67 18.15
CA TYR A 46 -10.16 -2.45 17.08
C TYR A 46 -9.91 -1.18 16.26
N MET A 47 -9.02 -0.28 16.68
CA MET A 47 -8.62 0.85 15.82
C MET A 47 -7.52 0.45 14.83
N LYS A 48 -6.89 -0.70 15.07
CA LYS A 48 -5.91 -1.28 14.16
C LYS A 48 -6.65 -1.98 13.02
N ALA A 49 -6.41 -1.53 11.79
CA ALA A 49 -6.96 -2.16 10.58
C ALA A 49 -6.49 -3.62 10.40
N GLY A 50 -5.31 -3.98 10.92
CA GLY A 50 -4.74 -5.33 10.78
C GLY A 50 -5.61 -6.45 11.35
N PRO A 51 -5.91 -6.45 12.67
CA PRO A 51 -6.74 -7.49 13.29
C PRO A 51 -8.14 -7.61 12.68
N LEU A 52 -8.80 -6.48 12.38
CA LEU A 52 -10.11 -6.45 11.74
C LEU A 52 -10.08 -7.06 10.33
N GLY A 53 -9.06 -6.72 9.54
CA GLY A 53 -8.86 -7.29 8.21
C GLY A 53 -8.66 -8.80 8.23
N LEU A 54 -7.93 -9.33 9.22
CA LEU A 54 -7.73 -10.77 9.38
C LEU A 54 -9.04 -11.51 9.70
N ILE A 55 -9.88 -10.95 10.58
CA ILE A 55 -11.19 -11.54 10.92
C ILE A 55 -12.09 -11.59 9.68
N LEU A 56 -12.15 -10.50 8.90
CA LEU A 56 -12.96 -10.45 7.69
C LEU A 56 -12.48 -11.48 6.64
N LEU A 57 -11.16 -11.64 6.48
CA LEU A 57 -10.56 -12.61 5.58
C LEU A 57 -10.92 -14.04 6.00
N LEU A 58 -10.81 -14.36 7.30
CA LEU A 58 -11.21 -15.66 7.85
C LEU A 58 -12.68 -15.96 7.58
N ILE A 59 -13.59 -15.02 7.86
CA ILE A 59 -15.03 -15.18 7.58
C ILE A 59 -15.26 -15.44 6.09
N THR A 60 -14.57 -14.70 5.22
CA THR A 60 -14.69 -14.84 3.76
C THR A 60 -14.27 -16.23 3.29
N ILE A 61 -13.14 -16.75 3.79
CA ILE A 61 -12.66 -18.11 3.47
C ILE A 61 -13.66 -19.15 3.99
N LEU A 62 -14.14 -18.99 5.22
CA LEU A 62 -15.05 -19.95 5.87
C LEU A 62 -16.37 -20.05 5.09
N LEU A 63 -16.93 -18.91 4.68
CA LEU A 63 -18.10 -18.88 3.81
C LEU A 63 -17.79 -19.50 2.44
N ASN A 64 -16.63 -19.21 1.85
CA ASN A 64 -16.26 -19.79 0.56
C ASN A 64 -16.20 -21.32 0.60
N ILE A 65 -15.66 -21.91 1.67
CA ILE A 65 -15.60 -23.38 1.86
C ILE A 65 -16.99 -24.00 2.12
N ILE A 66 -17.91 -23.27 2.77
CA ILE A 66 -19.26 -23.79 3.06
C ILE A 66 -20.15 -23.77 1.80
N PHE A 67 -20.04 -22.72 0.98
CA PHE A 67 -20.92 -22.50 -0.16
C PHE A 67 -20.43 -23.10 -1.48
N PHE A 68 -19.16 -23.51 -1.55
CA PHE A 68 -18.53 -24.14 -2.72
C PHE A 68 -18.14 -25.58 -2.40
#